data_AF-A0A1X7V9Y4-F1
#
_entry.id   AF-A0A1X7V9Y4-F1
#
_cell.length_a   1.000
_cell.length_b   1.000
_cell.length_c   1.000
_cell.angle_alpha   90.00
_cell.angle_beta   90.00
_cell.angle_gamma   90.00
#
_symmetry.space_group_name_H-M   'P 1'
#
loop_
_entity.id
_entity.type
_entity.pdbx_description
1 polymer ?
#
loop_
_entity_poly.entity_id
_entity_poly.type
_entity_poly.pdbx_seq_one_letter_code
_entity_poly.pdbx_strand_id
1 'polypeptide(L)'
;MCGNAQMKGFFISRGYRVQQFQIRDFLRRVDMIGTAMQRLTVLSRCNYSVPSPLSLYHIDGNHKLIQWKLVIHGYNDGFSKRIIYL
;
A
#
# COMPACT_ATOMS: atom_id res chain seq x y z
N MET A 1 7.52 -0.59 3.71
CA MET A 1 8.94 -0.42 4.07
C MET A 1 9.49 0.66 3.17
N CYS A 2 9.66 1.89 3.68
CA CYS A 2 10.45 2.89 2.97
C CYS A 2 11.85 2.35 2.73
N GLY A 3 12.50 2.86 1.70
CA GLY A 3 13.81 2.38 1.27
C GLY A 3 13.74 1.07 0.48
N ASN A 4 12.75 0.18 0.64
CA ASN A 4 12.74 -1.07 -0.12
C ASN A 4 12.59 -0.83 -1.63
N ALA A 5 11.61 -0.03 -2.05
CA ALA A 5 11.43 0.32 -3.45
C ALA A 5 12.60 1.13 -4.00
N GLN A 6 13.11 2.10 -3.23
CA GLN A 6 14.26 2.93 -3.62
C GLN A 6 15.55 2.11 -3.75
N MET A 7 15.85 1.26 -2.76
CA MET A 7 17.04 0.41 -2.72
C MET A 7 16.96 -0.70 -3.79
N LYS A 8 15.76 -1.27 -4.02
CA LYS A 8 15.52 -2.18 -5.16
C LYS A 8 15.75 -1.47 -6.49
N GLY A 9 15.24 -0.24 -6.65
CA GLY A 9 15.48 0.59 -7.84
C GLY A 9 16.97 0.90 -8.05
N PHE A 10 17.69 1.24 -6.97
CA PHE A 10 19.13 1.48 -6.98
C PHE A 10 19.94 0.24 -7.41
N PHE A 11 19.58 -0.95 -6.92
CA PHE A 11 20.22 -2.18 -7.35
C PHE A 11 19.93 -2.49 -8.82
N ILE A 12 18.68 -2.32 -9.26
CA ILE A 12 18.28 -2.54 -10.65
C ILE A 12 19.01 -1.58 -11.59
N SER A 13 19.13 -0.29 -11.23
CA SER A 13 19.83 0.69 -12.08
C SER A 13 21.33 0.41 -12.21
N ARG A 14 21.92 -0.32 -11.25
CA ARG A 14 23.30 -0.81 -11.31
C ARG A 14 23.42 -2.23 -11.89
N GLY A 15 22.33 -2.83 -12.37
CA GLY A 15 22.33 -4.16 -12.98
C GLY A 15 22.24 -5.33 -11.99
N TYR A 16 22.11 -5.07 -10.69
CA TYR A 16 21.97 -6.11 -9.68
C TYR A 16 20.50 -6.48 -9.46
N ARG A 17 20.19 -7.78 -9.59
CA ARG A 17 18.87 -8.32 -9.25
C ARG A 17 18.91 -8.98 -7.88
N VAL A 18 18.67 -8.18 -6.84
CA VAL A 18 18.64 -8.65 -5.46
C VAL A 18 17.21 -9.07 -5.08
N GLN A 19 17.08 -10.19 -4.37
CA GLN A 19 15.78 -10.65 -3.90
C GLN A 19 15.21 -9.68 -2.86
N GLN A 20 13.91 -9.40 -2.94
CA GLN A 20 13.28 -8.42 -2.07
C GLN A 20 13.38 -8.78 -0.58
N PHE A 21 13.42 -10.07 -0.23
CA PHE A 21 13.58 -10.48 1.16
C PHE A 21 14.96 -10.08 1.71
N GLN A 22 16.04 -10.18 0.92
CA GLN A 22 17.39 -9.80 1.33
C GLN A 22 17.50 -8.30 1.58
N ILE A 23 16.90 -7.48 0.71
CA ILE A 23 16.81 -6.03 0.89
C ILE A 23 16.09 -5.70 2.21
N ARG A 24 14.99 -6.38 2.50
CA ARG A 24 14.22 -6.19 3.75
C ARG A 24 14.99 -6.62 5.00
N ASP A 25 15.82 -7.63 4.87
CA ASP A 25 16.64 -8.17 5.96
C ASP A 25 17.81 -7.24 6.27
N PHE A 26 18.44 -6.70 5.23
CA PHE A 26 19.47 -5.68 5.35
C PHE A 26 18.90 -4.40 5.97
N LEU A 27 17.79 -3.89 5.45
CA LEU A 27 17.14 -2.69 6.00
C LEU A 27 16.75 -2.86 7.47
N ARG A 28 16.26 -4.05 7.85
CA ARG A 28 15.99 -4.37 9.26
C ARG A 28 17.25 -4.35 10.12
N ARG A 29 18.38 -4.86 9.62
CA ARG A 29 19.64 -4.84 10.37
C ARG A 29 20.22 -3.44 10.53
N VAL A 30 20.08 -2.58 9.51
CA VAL A 30 20.60 -1.21 9.53
C VAL A 30 19.73 -0.29 10.37
N ASP A 31 18.41 -0.38 10.27
CA ASP A 31 17.47 0.47 11.00
C ASP A 31 16.22 -0.30 11.43
N MET A 32 16.35 -1.00 12.56
CA MET A 32 15.26 -1.77 13.17
C MET A 32 14.10 -0.86 13.60
N ILE A 33 14.43 0.30 14.19
CA ILE A 33 13.47 1.21 14.82
C ILE A 33 12.69 1.97 13.76
N GLY A 34 13.35 2.59 12.78
CA GLY A 34 12.66 3.29 11.69
C GLY A 34 11.83 2.34 10.84
N THR A 35 12.31 1.11 10.61
CA THR A 35 11.52 0.07 9.92
C THR A 35 10.25 -0.30 10.70
N ALA A 36 10.34 -0.44 12.03
CA ALA A 36 9.21 -0.78 12.90
C ALA A 36 8.22 0.38 13.02
N MET A 37 8.70 1.58 13.35
CA MET A 37 7.89 2.80 13.48
C MET A 37 7.11 3.09 12.21
N GLN A 38 7.75 2.98 11.05
CA GLN A 38 7.05 3.23 9.80
C GLN A 38 6.07 2.12 9.42
N ARG A 39 6.33 0.87 9.82
CA ARG A 39 5.31 -0.18 9.68
C ARG A 39 4.06 0.20 10.48
N LEU A 40 4.22 0.74 11.68
CA LEU A 40 3.11 1.27 12.48
C LEU A 40 2.44 2.48 11.80
N THR A 41 3.21 3.42 11.23
CA THR A 41 2.66 4.57 10.49
C THR A 41 1.90 4.17 9.23
N VAL A 42 2.40 3.22 8.44
CA VAL A 42 1.72 2.72 7.23
C VAL A 42 0.44 1.95 7.58
N LEU A 43 0.41 1.29 8.73
CA LEU A 43 -0.80 0.66 9.26
C LEU A 43 -1.84 1.70 9.70
N SER A 44 -1.41 2.90 10.07
CA SER A 44 -2.26 4.08 10.27
C SER A 44 -2.65 4.72 8.93
N ARG A 45 -3.23 3.94 8.00
CA ARG A 45 -3.90 4.49 6.81
C ARG A 45 -4.81 5.63 7.26
N CYS A 46 -4.60 6.83 6.70
CA CYS A 46 -5.23 8.11 7.04
C CYS A 46 -6.54 7.94 7.84
N ASN A 47 -6.49 8.26 9.14
CA ASN A 47 -7.70 8.44 9.92
C ASN A 47 -8.39 9.72 9.45
N TYR A 48 -9.27 9.61 8.46
CA TYR A 48 -10.20 10.67 8.10
C TYR A 48 -11.60 10.29 8.56
N SER A 49 -12.28 11.29 9.13
CA SER A 49 -13.68 11.23 9.48
C SER A 49 -14.43 12.25 8.62
N VAL A 50 -15.64 11.90 8.23
CA VAL A 50 -16.56 12.79 7.52
C VAL A 50 -17.79 13.01 8.40
N PRO A 51 -18.49 14.15 8.29
CA PRO A 51 -19.49 14.53 9.28
C PRO A 51 -20.77 13.67 9.26
N SER A 52 -21.09 13.00 8.16
CA SER A 52 -22.31 12.21 8.02
C SER A 52 -22.18 11.06 7.01
N PRO A 53 -23.05 10.03 7.06
CA PRO A 53 -23.21 9.09 5.95
C PRO A 53 -23.44 9.82 4.62
N LEU A 54 -22.98 9.22 3.51
CA LEU A 54 -23.17 9.72 2.14
C LEU A 54 -22.44 11.05 1.81
N SER A 55 -21.67 11.61 2.75
CA SER A 55 -20.92 12.86 2.54
C SER A 55 -19.63 12.66 1.74
N LEU A 56 -19.10 11.44 1.70
CA LEU A 56 -17.93 11.06 0.92
C LEU A 56 -18.05 9.61 0.53
N TYR A 57 -17.63 9.28 -0.68
CA TYR A 57 -17.53 7.91 -1.12
C TYR A 57 -16.19 7.63 -1.77
N HIS A 58 -15.69 6.42 -1.58
CA HIS A 58 -14.49 5.96 -2.29
C HIS A 58 -14.89 4.96 -3.35
N ILE A 59 -14.50 5.24 -4.58
CA ILE A 59 -14.60 4.34 -5.72
C ILE A 59 -13.17 3.91 -6.04
N ASP A 60 -12.92 2.61 -6.11
CA ASP A 60 -11.61 2.06 -6.48
C ASP A 60 -11.75 0.91 -7.48
N GLY A 61 -10.76 0.79 -8.37
CA GLY A 61 -10.71 -0.22 -9.42
C GLY A 61 -9.59 -1.22 -9.18
N ASN A 62 -9.92 -2.50 -9.06
CA ASN A 62 -8.93 -3.57 -9.02
C ASN A 62 -8.69 -4.15 -10.41
N HIS A 63 -7.53 -3.79 -10.98
CA HIS A 63 -7.10 -4.19 -12.32
C HIS A 63 -6.26 -5.49 -12.36
N LYS A 64 -6.13 -6.22 -11.25
CA LYS A 64 -5.29 -7.45 -11.22
C LYS A 64 -5.74 -8.51 -12.22
N LEU A 65 -7.01 -8.50 -12.62
CA LEU A 65 -7.59 -9.45 -13.57
C LEU A 65 -7.69 -8.92 -15.01
N ILE A 66 -7.02 -7.79 -15.32
CA ILE A 66 -7.14 -7.13 -16.62
C ILE A 66 -6.67 -8.00 -17.80
N GLN A 67 -5.79 -8.98 -17.56
CA GLN A 67 -5.36 -9.96 -18.56
C GLN A 67 -6.52 -10.85 -19.06
N TRP A 68 -7.51 -11.09 -18.21
CA TRP A 68 -8.76 -11.76 -18.59
C TRP A 68 -9.89 -10.79 -18.98
N LYS A 69 -9.55 -9.50 -19.18
CA LYS A 69 -10.50 -8.41 -19.46
C LYS A 69 -11.52 -8.19 -18.34
N LEU A 70 -11.17 -8.55 -17.10
CA LEU A 70 -12.00 -8.33 -15.92
C LEU A 70 -11.42 -7.20 -15.06
N VAL A 71 -12.29 -6.28 -14.64
CA VAL A 71 -11.97 -5.22 -13.68
C VAL A 71 -13.07 -5.19 -12.64
N ILE A 72 -12.68 -5.28 -11.37
CA ILE A 72 -13.62 -5.23 -10.24
C ILE A 72 -13.63 -3.80 -9.74
N HIS A 73 -14.80 -3.17 -9.68
CA HIS A 73 -14.96 -1.83 -9.14
C HIS A 73 -15.62 -1.94 -7.78
N GLY A 74 -15.02 -1.36 -6.76
CA GLY A 74 -15.58 -1.33 -5.41
C GLY A 74 -15.99 0.08 -5.02
N TYR A 75 -17.04 0.16 -4.21
CA TYR A 75 -17.52 1.42 -3.64
C TYR A 75 -17.80 1.27 -2.17
N ASN A 76 -17.32 2.23 -1.37
CA ASN A 76 -17.60 2.28 0.05
C ASN A 76 -18.06 3.68 0.52
N ASP A 77 -18.84 3.69 1.60
CA ASP A 77 -19.23 4.91 2.30
C ASP A 77 -18.05 5.40 3.15
N GLY A 78 -17.63 6.65 2.92
CA GLY A 78 -16.52 7.27 3.63
C GLY A 78 -16.78 7.46 5.12
N PHE A 79 -18.05 7.50 5.55
CA PHE A 79 -18.45 7.59 6.96
C PHE A 79 -18.38 6.23 7.66
N SER A 80 -19.24 5.29 7.25
CA SER A 80 -19.40 3.98 7.90
C SER A 80 -18.35 2.96 7.50
N LYS A 81 -17.56 3.23 6.45
CA LYS A 81 -16.62 2.29 5.81
C LYS A 81 -17.29 1.02 5.28
N ARG A 82 -18.62 1.01 5.15
CA ARG A 82 -19.37 -0.12 4.59
C ARG A 82 -19.20 -0.18 3.07
N ILE A 83 -19.05 -1.38 2.55
CA ILE A 83 -19.04 -1.66 1.11
C ILE A 83 -20.48 -1.58 0.62
N ILE A 84 -20.69 -0.79 -0.43
CA ILE A 84 -22.00 -0.57 -1.06
C ILE A 84 -22.12 -1.42 -2.33
N TYR A 85 -21.06 -1.50 -3.15
CA TYR A 85 -21.00 -2.40 -4.32
C TYR A 85 -19.58 -2.92 -4.55
N LEU A 86 -19.48 -4.07 -5.26
CA LEU A 86 -18.25 -4.71 -5.74
C LEU A 86 -18.49 -5.33 -7.13
#